data_AF-A0A640S0C8-F1
#
_entry.id   AF-A0A640S0C8-F1
#
_cell.length_a   1.000
_cell.length_b   1.000
_cell.length_c   1.000
_cell.angle_alpha   90.00
_cell.angle_beta   90.00
_cell.angle_gamma   90.00
#
_symmetry.space_group_name_H-M   'P 1'
#
loop_
_entity.id
_entity.type
_entity.pdbx_description
1 polymer ?
#
loop_
_entity_poly.entity_id
_entity_poly.type
_entity_poly.pdbx_seq_one_letter_code
_entity_poly.pdbx_strand_id
1 'polypeptide(L)' 'MPAPADHPAAPEPTGTPPYAELAPATPPPCADCLQCGRPTEYPVDRPGIVLCPVCEWQEAQRSACSG' A
#
# COMPACT_ATOMS: atom_id res chain seq x y z
N MET A 1 18.30 7.74 -52.64
CA MET A 1 17.99 7.35 -51.25
C MET A 1 16.47 7.35 -51.13
N PRO A 2 15.84 6.20 -50.83
CA PRO A 2 14.38 6.09 -50.80
C PRO A 2 13.77 6.88 -49.62
N ALA A 3 12.59 7.45 -49.84
CA ALA A 3 11.78 8.16 -48.84
C ALA A 3 11.33 7.20 -47.71
N PRO A 4 11.16 7.68 -46.46
CA PRO A 4 10.61 6.83 -45.40
C PRO A 4 9.15 6.48 -45.72
N ALA A 5 8.88 5.18 -45.78
CA ALA A 5 7.53 4.65 -45.95
C ALA A 5 6.67 5.01 -44.73
N ASP A 6 5.44 5.42 -45.05
CA ASP A 6 4.31 5.66 -44.16
C ASP A 6 4.20 4.55 -43.10
N HIS A 7 4.29 4.92 -41.82
CA HIS A 7 4.09 3.99 -40.72
C HIS A 7 2.57 3.78 -40.55
N PRO A 8 2.03 2.57 -40.75
CA PRO A 8 0.60 2.38 -40.59
C PRO A 8 0.20 2.64 -39.14
N ALA A 9 -0.82 3.49 -38.96
CA ALA A 9 -1.44 3.74 -37.67
C ALA A 9 -1.96 2.41 -37.08
N ALA A 10 -1.44 2.05 -35.90
CA ALA A 10 -1.98 0.96 -35.10
C ALA A 10 -3.42 1.31 -34.67
N PRO A 11 -4.35 0.33 -34.63
CA PRO A 11 -5.70 0.59 -34.15
C PRO A 11 -5.68 0.96 -32.67
N GLU A 12 -6.37 2.06 -32.34
CA GLU A 12 -6.61 2.55 -30.98
C GLU A 12 -7.22 1.43 -30.13
N PRO A 13 -6.66 1.09 -28.95
CA PRO A 13 -7.32 0.14 -28.07
C PRO A 13 -8.59 0.80 -27.51
N THR A 14 -9.75 0.49 -28.12
CA THR A 14 -11.06 0.77 -27.53
C THR A 14 -11.31 -0.22 -26.39
N GLY A 15 -10.51 -0.11 -25.34
CA GLY A 15 -10.72 -0.81 -24.09
C GLY A 15 -11.34 0.16 -23.11
N THR A 16 -12.66 0.12 -22.93
CA THR A 16 -13.30 0.70 -21.75
C THR A 16 -12.52 0.23 -20.54
N PRO A 17 -11.85 1.11 -19.80
CA PRO A 17 -10.97 0.64 -18.76
C PRO A 17 -11.84 0.10 -17.62
N PRO A 18 -11.52 -1.08 -17.08
CA PRO A 18 -12.33 -1.77 -16.06
C PRO A 18 -12.34 -1.05 -14.70
N TYR A 19 -11.86 0.19 -14.61
CA TYR A 19 -11.82 0.96 -13.36
C TYR A 19 -13.12 1.72 -13.06
N ALA A 20 -14.13 1.69 -13.96
CA ALA A 20 -15.36 2.45 -13.78
C ALA A 20 -16.23 1.99 -12.59
N GLU A 21 -15.90 0.86 -11.96
CA GLU A 21 -16.68 0.31 -10.84
C GLU A 21 -15.82 -0.11 -9.64
N LEU A 22 -14.76 0.64 -9.36
CA LEU A 22 -14.11 0.56 -8.04
C LEU A 22 -14.96 1.39 -7.07
N ALA A 23 -15.98 0.76 -6.49
CA ALA A 23 -16.63 1.30 -5.29
C ALA A 23 -15.54 1.75 -4.31
N PRO A 24 -15.68 2.91 -3.64
CA PRO A 24 -14.68 3.36 -2.69
C PRO A 24 -14.57 2.30 -1.59
N ALA A 25 -13.52 1.48 -1.67
CA ALA A 25 -13.21 0.54 -0.62
C ALA A 25 -12.89 1.39 0.61
N THR A 26 -13.79 1.43 1.58
CA THR A 26 -13.47 1.98 2.89
C THR A 26 -12.23 1.23 3.35
N PRO A 27 -11.10 1.93 3.61
CA PRO A 27 -9.91 1.24 4.06
C PRO A 27 -10.26 0.45 5.31
N PRO A 28 -9.81 -0.81 5.42
CA PRO A 28 -10.04 -1.59 6.63
C PRO A 28 -9.58 -0.78 7.84
N PRO A 29 -10.29 -0.86 8.98
CA PRO A 29 -9.92 -0.10 10.15
C PRO A 29 -8.47 -0.40 10.54
N CYS A 30 -7.75 0.64 10.92
CA CYS A 30 -6.42 0.50 11.48
C CYS A 30 -6.50 -0.37 12.74
N ALA A 31 -5.54 -1.27 12.92
CA ALA A 31 -5.45 -2.06 14.14
C ALA A 31 -5.06 -1.16 15.33
N ASP A 32 -5.53 -1.46 16.53
CA ASP A 32 -5.10 -0.79 17.75
C ASP A 32 -3.79 -1.38 18.28
N CYS A 33 -2.85 -0.50 18.65
CA CYS A 33 -1.57 -0.91 19.22
C CYS A 33 -1.75 -1.53 20.61
N LEU A 34 -1.22 -2.73 20.84
CA LEU A 34 -1.38 -3.43 22.13
C LEU A 34 -0.67 -2.76 23.32
N GLN A 35 0.36 -1.94 23.08
CA GLN A 35 1.10 -1.23 24.13
C GLN A 35 0.43 0.09 24.55
N CYS A 36 -0.18 0.82 23.62
CA CYS A 36 -0.67 2.18 23.89
C CYS A 36 -2.13 2.43 23.50
N GLY A 37 -2.83 1.46 22.89
CA GLY A 37 -4.24 1.55 22.51
C GLY A 37 -4.55 2.59 21.43
N ARG A 38 -3.53 3.10 20.73
CA ARG A 38 -3.71 4.06 19.62
C ARG A 38 -3.84 3.31 18.29
N PRO A 39 -4.65 3.81 17.35
CA PRO A 39 -4.72 3.24 16.01
C PRO A 39 -3.35 3.31 15.35
N THR A 40 -2.92 2.18 14.78
CA THR A 40 -1.68 2.06 14.03
C THR A 40 -1.84 2.61 12.61
N GLU A 41 -0.76 2.75 11.87
CA GLU A 41 -0.85 3.00 10.41
C GLU A 41 -1.19 1.72 9.62
N TYR A 42 -1.17 0.56 10.28
CA TYR A 42 -1.35 -0.73 9.65
C TYR A 42 -2.82 -1.16 9.69
N PRO A 43 -3.38 -1.61 8.55
CA PRO A 43 -4.74 -2.14 8.52
C PRO A 43 -4.81 -3.45 9.32
N VAL A 44 -5.98 -3.71 9.92
CA VAL A 44 -6.27 -4.98 10.61
C VAL A 44 -6.07 -6.21 9.71
N ASP A 45 -6.14 -6.02 8.39
CA ASP A 45 -5.98 -7.05 7.38
C ASP A 45 -4.51 -7.50 7.19
N ARG A 46 -3.54 -6.85 7.84
CA ARG A 46 -2.12 -7.24 7.81
C ARG A 46 -1.71 -7.95 9.11
N PRO A 47 -2.03 -9.25 9.27
CA PRO A 47 -1.72 -10.00 10.47
C PRO A 47 -0.20 -10.08 10.71
N GLY A 48 0.21 -9.88 11.96
CA GLY A 48 1.62 -9.99 12.39
C GLY A 48 2.24 -8.68 12.89
N ILE A 49 1.61 -7.53 12.64
CA ILE A 49 2.06 -6.24 13.18
C ILE A 49 1.07 -5.79 14.26
N VAL A 50 1.45 -5.99 15.53
CA VAL A 50 0.59 -5.73 16.71
C VAL A 50 0.97 -4.46 17.48
N LEU A 51 2.05 -3.80 17.07
CA LEU A 51 2.56 -2.56 17.67
C LEU A 51 2.59 -1.43 16.63
N CYS A 52 2.41 -0.20 17.08
CA CYS A 52 2.63 0.97 16.24
C CYS A 52 4.14 1.23 16.00
N PRO A 53 4.50 1.98 14.94
CA PRO A 53 5.88 2.35 14.59
C PRO A 53 6.75 2.89 15.74
N VAL A 54 6.12 3.63 16.65
CA VAL A 54 6.80 4.18 17.81
C VAL A 54 7.11 3.10 18.84
N CYS A 55 6.14 2.23 19.13
CA CYS A 55 6.29 1.16 20.10
C CYS A 55 7.27 0.09 19.61
N GLU A 56 7.23 -0.29 18.32
CA GLU A 56 8.20 -1.23 17.76
C GLU A 56 9.65 -0.72 17.89
N TRP A 57 9.88 0.57 17.62
CA TRP A 57 11.19 1.17 17.78
C TRP A 57 11.63 1.22 19.25
N GLN A 58 10.71 1.54 20.18
CA GLN A 58 11.05 1.55 21.61
C GLN A 58 11.38 0.15 22.15
N GLU A 59 10.66 -0.89 21.74
CA GLU A 59 10.99 -2.27 22.11
C GLU A 59 12.37 -2.69 21.57
N ALA A 60 12.68 -2.33 20.32
CA ALA A 60 14.00 -2.59 19.74
C ALA A 60 15.12 -1.87 20.50
N GLN A 61 14.92 -0.60 20.88
CA GLN A 61 15.88 0.16 21.69
C GLN A 61 16.07 -0.44 23.09
N ARG A 62 14.98 -0.83 23.75
CA ARG A 62 15.06 -1.53 25.05
C ARG A 62 15.85 -2.81 24.93
N SER A 63 15.59 -3.63 23.91
CA SER A 63 16.34 -4.86 23.68
C SER A 63 17.83 -4.61 23.42
N ALA A 64 18.17 -3.52 22.74
CA ALA A 64 19.56 -3.15 22.48
C ALA A 64 20.30 -2.63 23.73
N CYS A 65 19.58 -1.95 24.64
CA CYS A 65 20.16 -1.31 25.83
C CYS A 65 20.03 -2.12 27.14
N SER A 66 19.37 -3.29 27.13
CA SER A 66 19.19 -4.13 28.34
C SER A 66 20.34 -5.12 28.60
N GLY A 67 21.55 -4.79 28.12
CA GLY A 67 22.76 -5.61 28.26
C GLY A 67 23.45 -5.47 29.60
#